data_AF-A0A6M0M9A0-F1
#
_entry.id   AF-A0A6M0M9A0-F1
#
_cell.length_a   1.000
_cell.length_b   1.000
_cell.length_c   1.000
_cell.angle_alpha   90.00
_cell.angle_beta   90.00
_cell.angle_gamma   90.00
#
_symmetry.space_group_name_H-M   'P 1'
#
loop_
_entity.id
_entity.type
_entity.pdbx_description
1 polymer ?
#
loop_
_entity_poly.entity_id
_entity_poly.type
_entity_poly.pdbx_seq_one_letter_code
_entity_poly.pdbx_strand_id
1 'polypeptide(L)'
;MDSRTLQKDKFKSQINNIQSKINNNETICLSFNYTKLMKNLNVRNIHGDLEKGNIIFGIDYDKLNKNFESNGGNSNNNKAGNDEYKFNKAPFEFSKSYRVLENGLTSTFDISSDIDIIKIYGHGLGKADYSYYQSIFDSVDLYHGKTKVMFFWSDYEGKEKEQIHKDFVKGVTNLIEEYGTTFTNKDHGRNLFTKLLLENRLTIQEIPVNALFLNV
;
A
#
# COMPACT_ATOMS: atom_id res chain seq x y z
N MET A 1 -28.53 9.58 26.09
CA MET A 1 -27.81 9.00 24.93
C MET A 1 -26.96 7.84 25.45
N ASP A 2 -26.99 6.67 24.78
CA ASP A 2 -26.12 5.53 25.10
C ASP A 2 -24.63 5.90 24.85
N SER A 3 -23.70 5.39 25.66
CA SER A 3 -22.25 5.70 25.62
C SER A 3 -21.64 5.47 24.25
N ARG A 4 -22.12 4.45 23.52
CA ARG A 4 -21.71 4.14 22.13
C ARG A 4 -22.09 5.24 21.15
N THR A 5 -23.24 5.90 21.35
CA THR A 5 -23.67 7.02 20.49
C THR A 5 -22.76 8.23 20.72
N LEU A 6 -22.41 8.51 21.99
CA LEU A 6 -21.54 9.62 22.36
C LEU A 6 -20.12 9.47 21.77
N GLN A 7 -19.55 8.26 21.83
CA GLN A 7 -18.24 7.97 21.22
C GLN A 7 -18.26 8.16 19.70
N LYS A 8 -19.32 7.69 19.03
CA LYS A 8 -19.49 7.85 17.57
C LYS A 8 -19.56 9.31 17.15
N ASP A 9 -20.29 10.14 17.89
CA ASP A 9 -20.44 11.56 17.58
C ASP A 9 -19.14 12.33 17.82
N LYS A 10 -18.41 11.99 18.89
CA LYS A 10 -17.10 12.59 19.17
C LYS A 10 -16.06 12.21 18.12
N PHE A 11 -16.02 10.94 17.69
CA PHE A 11 -15.16 10.49 16.60
C PHE A 11 -15.46 11.24 15.29
N LYS A 12 -16.74 11.36 14.90
CA LYS A 12 -17.15 12.15 13.73
C LYS A 12 -16.70 13.61 13.85
N SER A 13 -16.87 14.23 15.02
CA SER A 13 -16.45 15.61 15.27
C SER A 13 -14.94 15.78 15.08
N GLN A 14 -14.13 14.85 15.59
CA GLN A 14 -12.68 14.88 15.39
C GLN A 14 -12.28 14.71 13.92
N ILE A 15 -12.88 13.77 13.19
CA ILE A 15 -12.63 13.59 11.75
C ILE A 15 -12.97 14.87 10.98
N ASN A 16 -14.10 15.51 11.27
CA ASN A 16 -14.48 16.77 10.62
C ASN A 16 -13.49 17.90 10.91
N ASN A 17 -12.98 18.00 12.14
CA ASN A 17 -11.97 18.99 12.53
C ASN A 17 -10.61 18.74 11.86
N ILE A 18 -10.21 17.47 11.71
CA ILE A 18 -9.01 17.13 10.94
C ILE A 18 -9.21 17.51 9.47
N GLN A 19 -10.36 17.15 8.89
CA GLN A 19 -10.66 17.42 7.49
C GLN A 19 -10.70 18.93 7.17
N SER A 20 -11.18 19.78 8.10
CA SER A 20 -11.20 21.22 7.91
C SER A 20 -9.81 21.88 7.94
N LYS A 21 -8.80 21.18 8.46
CA LYS A 21 -7.42 21.66 8.54
C LYS A 21 -6.54 21.18 7.38
N ILE A 22 -7.00 20.19 6.60
CA ILE A 22 -6.23 19.62 5.50
C ILE A 22 -6.36 20.51 4.26
N ASN A 23 -5.23 20.88 3.67
CA ASN A 23 -5.20 21.52 2.36
C ASN A 23 -5.28 20.45 1.26
N ASN A 24 -6.43 20.34 0.61
CA ASN A 24 -6.67 19.36 -0.45
C ASN A 24 -5.83 19.55 -1.71
N ASN A 25 -5.24 20.73 -1.91
CA ASN A 25 -4.37 21.00 -3.05
C ASN A 25 -2.94 20.52 -2.79
N GLU A 26 -2.56 20.33 -1.52
CA GLU A 26 -1.22 19.91 -1.10
C GLU A 26 -1.21 18.49 -0.53
N THR A 27 -2.39 17.92 -0.29
CA THR A 27 -2.54 16.61 0.35
C THR A 27 -3.28 15.66 -0.56
N ILE A 28 -2.58 14.59 -0.94
CA ILE A 28 -3.12 13.50 -1.73
C ILE A 28 -3.11 12.25 -0.85
N CYS A 29 -4.26 11.57 -0.77
CA CYS A 29 -4.41 10.38 0.08
C CYS A 29 -4.70 9.14 -0.77
N LEU A 30 -3.83 8.13 -0.65
CA LEU A 30 -4.10 6.80 -1.20
C LEU A 30 -4.58 5.90 -0.06
N SER A 31 -5.75 5.29 -0.24
CA SER A 31 -6.35 4.42 0.77
C SER A 31 -6.53 3.01 0.22
N PHE A 32 -6.09 2.05 1.03
CA PHE A 32 -6.26 0.62 0.81
C PHE A 32 -7.51 0.08 1.52
N ASN A 33 -8.25 0.94 2.23
CA ASN A 33 -9.47 0.56 2.92
C ASN A 33 -10.65 0.51 1.96
N TYR A 34 -11.56 -0.43 2.22
CA TYR A 34 -12.82 -0.57 1.50
C TYR A 34 -13.88 0.45 1.93
N THR A 35 -13.68 1.10 3.08
CA THR A 35 -14.60 2.09 3.65
C THR A 35 -14.14 3.51 3.37
N LYS A 36 -15.08 4.40 3.03
CA LYS A 36 -14.79 5.82 2.78
C LYS A 36 -15.07 6.66 4.02
N LEU A 37 -14.05 6.90 4.84
CA LEU A 37 -14.21 7.67 6.07
C LEU A 37 -14.24 9.19 5.85
N MET A 38 -13.52 9.70 4.85
CA MET A 38 -13.37 11.14 4.60
C MET A 38 -13.91 11.51 3.20
N LYS A 39 -14.98 12.32 3.17
CA LYS A 39 -15.74 12.60 1.94
C LYS A 39 -15.16 13.78 1.14
N ASN A 40 -14.52 14.74 1.81
CA ASN A 40 -14.05 15.98 1.17
C ASN A 40 -12.52 16.06 1.07
N LEU A 41 -11.82 14.92 1.10
CA LEU A 41 -10.40 14.87 0.82
C LEU A 41 -10.16 14.31 -0.58
N ASN A 42 -9.05 14.72 -1.19
CA ASN A 42 -8.55 14.09 -2.42
C ASN A 42 -8.02 12.68 -2.09
N VAL A 43 -8.95 11.73 -1.93
CA VAL A 43 -8.68 10.34 -1.57
C VAL A 43 -8.96 9.43 -2.75
N ARG A 44 -7.97 8.64 -3.15
CA ARG A 44 -8.13 7.51 -4.06
C ARG A 44 -8.19 6.22 -3.26
N ASN A 45 -9.33 5.52 -3.32
CA ASN A 45 -9.45 4.16 -2.76
C ASN A 45 -9.07 3.15 -3.84
N ILE A 46 -7.94 2.47 -3.68
CA ILE A 46 -7.45 1.50 -4.68
C ILE A 46 -8.24 0.18 -4.68
N HIS A 47 -8.95 -0.09 -3.58
CA HIS A 47 -9.75 -1.30 -3.41
C HIS A 47 -11.25 -1.07 -3.64
N GLY A 48 -11.62 0.04 -4.28
CA GLY A 48 -13.01 0.40 -4.53
C GLY A 48 -13.71 0.96 -3.28
N ASP A 49 -15.04 0.88 -3.27
CA ASP A 49 -15.91 1.48 -2.27
C ASP A 49 -17.03 0.50 -1.88
N LEU A 50 -17.07 0.15 -0.59
CA LEU A 50 -18.08 -0.76 -0.04
C LEU A 50 -19.49 -0.22 -0.21
N GLU A 51 -19.69 1.10 -0.09
CA GLU A 51 -21.02 1.71 -0.24
C GLU A 51 -21.53 1.59 -1.67
N LYS A 52 -20.63 1.57 -2.66
CA LYS A 52 -20.96 1.45 -4.08
C LYS A 52 -20.96 0.01 -4.60
N GLY A 53 -20.57 -0.96 -3.76
CA GLY A 53 -20.49 -2.37 -4.14
C GLY A 53 -19.41 -2.68 -5.18
N ASN A 54 -18.47 -1.77 -5.43
CA ASN A 54 -17.45 -1.89 -6.48
C ASN A 54 -16.09 -2.29 -5.89
N ILE A 55 -16.11 -3.20 -4.92
CA ILE A 55 -14.92 -3.68 -4.20
C ILE A 55 -13.94 -4.37 -5.15
N ILE A 56 -12.67 -3.99 -5.05
CA ILE A 56 -11.57 -4.59 -5.79
C ILE A 56 -10.75 -5.46 -4.84
N PHE A 57 -10.83 -6.76 -5.06
CA PHE A 57 -9.93 -7.77 -4.51
C PHE A 57 -9.40 -8.61 -5.67
N GLY A 58 -8.21 -9.17 -5.55
CA GLY A 58 -7.62 -9.96 -6.63
C GLY A 58 -6.14 -10.26 -6.43
N ILE A 59 -5.59 -10.96 -7.40
CA ILE A 59 -4.17 -11.35 -7.46
C ILE A 59 -3.39 -10.22 -8.14
N ASP A 60 -2.14 -10.01 -7.74
CA ASP A 60 -1.24 -9.12 -8.47
C ASP A 60 -0.99 -9.68 -9.89
N TYR A 61 -1.08 -8.84 -10.92
CA TYR A 61 -1.04 -9.29 -12.31
C TYR A 61 0.27 -10.00 -12.66
N ASP A 62 1.41 -9.49 -12.18
CA ASP A 62 2.71 -10.11 -12.47
C ASP A 62 2.85 -11.47 -11.80
N LYS A 63 2.31 -11.62 -10.59
CA LYS A 63 2.26 -12.90 -9.89
C LYS A 63 1.31 -13.89 -10.58
N LEU A 64 0.19 -13.39 -11.09
CA LEU A 64 -0.72 -14.20 -11.89
C LEU A 64 0.02 -14.72 -13.12
N ASN A 65 0.61 -13.82 -13.92
CA ASN A 65 1.22 -14.15 -15.20
C ASN A 65 2.40 -15.13 -15.06
N LYS A 66 3.30 -14.90 -14.09
CA LYS A 66 4.44 -15.81 -13.81
C LYS A 66 4.02 -17.26 -13.54
N ASN A 67 2.84 -17.50 -12.99
CA ASN A 67 2.34 -18.84 -12.70
C ASN A 67 1.78 -19.56 -13.95
N PHE A 68 1.46 -18.83 -15.02
CA PHE A 68 0.91 -19.40 -16.26
C PHE A 68 1.87 -19.32 -17.45
N GLU A 69 2.93 -18.50 -17.39
CA GLU A 69 3.99 -18.43 -18.41
C GLU A 69 4.84 -19.71 -18.50
N SER A 70 4.81 -20.59 -17.49
CA SER A 70 5.56 -21.87 -17.48
C SER A 70 5.08 -22.90 -18.52
N ASN A 71 4.01 -22.65 -19.28
CA ASN A 71 3.50 -23.59 -20.29
C ASN A 71 3.83 -23.24 -21.75
N GLY A 72 4.59 -22.15 -21.99
CA GLY A 72 5.02 -21.75 -23.35
C GLY A 72 6.30 -22.45 -23.85
N GLY A 73 6.99 -23.20 -22.99
CA GLY A 73 8.25 -23.89 -23.31
C GLY A 73 8.10 -25.41 -23.35
N ASN A 74 7.98 -25.96 -24.55
CA ASN A 74 8.29 -27.36 -24.89
C ASN A 74 7.71 -28.45 -23.97
N SER A 75 6.43 -28.79 -24.19
CA SER A 75 5.77 -29.97 -23.63
C SER A 75 6.40 -31.27 -24.18
N ASN A 76 7.51 -31.72 -23.60
CA ASN A 76 8.12 -33.02 -23.89
C ASN A 76 8.50 -33.81 -22.63
N ASN A 77 7.74 -33.68 -21.54
CA ASN A 77 7.83 -34.60 -20.41
C ASN A 77 6.44 -34.85 -19.81
N ASN A 78 5.65 -35.68 -20.50
CA ASN A 78 4.48 -36.31 -19.91
C ASN A 78 4.94 -37.40 -18.92
N LYS A 79 4.79 -37.15 -17.62
CA LYS A 79 4.55 -38.23 -16.65
C LYS A 79 3.19 -38.00 -16.03
N ALA A 80 2.30 -38.94 -16.34
CA ALA A 80 0.90 -38.97 -15.97
C ALA A 80 0.71 -39.06 -14.45
N GLY A 81 -0.31 -38.36 -13.94
CA GLY A 81 -0.84 -38.55 -12.60
C GLY A 81 -1.59 -37.33 -12.07
N ASN A 82 -2.92 -37.38 -12.17
CA ASN A 82 -3.93 -36.60 -11.43
C ASN A 82 -4.30 -35.23 -12.04
N ASP A 83 -5.38 -35.21 -12.82
CA ASP A 83 -6.36 -34.12 -13.05
C ASP A 83 -5.86 -32.67 -12.89
N GLU A 84 -4.72 -32.37 -13.51
CA GLU A 84 -4.13 -31.04 -13.52
C GLU A 84 -4.93 -30.16 -14.49
N TYR A 85 -5.79 -29.30 -13.94
CA TYR A 85 -6.43 -28.22 -14.68
C TYR A 85 -5.35 -27.28 -15.23
N LYS A 86 -4.80 -27.62 -16.39
CA LYS A 86 -3.92 -26.74 -17.18
C LYS A 86 -4.77 -25.62 -17.74
N PHE A 87 -4.80 -24.50 -17.02
CA PHE A 87 -5.31 -23.26 -17.57
C PHE A 87 -4.37 -22.82 -18.70
N ASN A 88 -4.84 -22.89 -19.95
CA ASN A 88 -4.09 -22.45 -21.13
C ASN A 88 -3.89 -20.92 -21.17
N LYS A 89 -4.52 -20.17 -20.26
CA LYS A 89 -4.43 -18.72 -20.15
C LYS A 89 -4.54 -18.32 -18.68
N ALA A 90 -3.72 -17.36 -18.26
CA ALA A 90 -3.86 -16.75 -16.94
C ALA A 90 -5.28 -16.15 -16.80
N PRO A 91 -5.98 -16.38 -15.67
CA PRO A 91 -7.34 -15.88 -15.48
C PRO A 91 -7.26 -14.41 -15.05
N PHE A 92 -6.94 -13.55 -16.02
CA PHE A 92 -6.59 -12.13 -15.84
C PHE A 92 -7.73 -11.30 -15.25
N GLU A 93 -8.98 -11.77 -15.35
CA GLU A 93 -10.18 -11.18 -14.77
C GLU A 93 -10.17 -11.17 -13.23
N PHE A 94 -9.33 -12.03 -12.63
CA PHE A 94 -9.08 -12.06 -11.18
C PHE A 94 -7.89 -11.20 -10.75
N SER A 95 -7.22 -10.52 -11.69
CA SER A 95 -6.17 -9.58 -11.35
C SER A 95 -6.74 -8.29 -10.77
N LYS A 96 -6.04 -7.68 -9.81
CA LYS A 96 -6.41 -6.36 -9.27
C LYS A 96 -6.47 -5.33 -10.39
N SER A 97 -5.48 -5.31 -11.29
CA SER A 97 -5.37 -4.34 -12.37
C SER A 97 -6.54 -4.39 -13.35
N TYR A 98 -6.99 -5.60 -13.73
CA TYR A 98 -8.18 -5.75 -14.58
C TYR A 98 -9.44 -5.21 -13.89
N ARG A 99 -9.61 -5.52 -12.60
CA ARG A 99 -10.76 -5.05 -11.82
C ARG A 99 -10.75 -3.55 -11.58
N VAL A 100 -9.58 -2.92 -11.48
CA VAL A 100 -9.43 -1.45 -11.45
C VAL A 100 -9.89 -0.85 -12.78
N LEU A 101 -9.45 -1.43 -13.91
CA LEU A 101 -9.83 -0.98 -15.25
C LEU A 101 -11.35 -1.04 -15.46
N GLU A 102 -11.96 -2.18 -15.15
CA GLU A 102 -13.42 -2.40 -15.29
C GLU A 102 -14.24 -1.56 -14.30
N ASN A 103 -13.64 -1.08 -13.21
CA ASN A 103 -14.36 -0.29 -12.21
C ASN A 103 -14.76 1.10 -12.72
N GLY A 104 -14.17 1.59 -13.82
CA GLY A 104 -14.44 2.92 -14.36
C GLY A 104 -14.12 4.07 -13.40
N LEU A 105 -13.38 3.80 -12.32
CA LEU A 105 -12.97 4.80 -11.34
C LEU A 105 -11.83 5.65 -11.89
N THR A 106 -12.19 6.71 -12.59
CA THR A 106 -11.24 7.77 -12.96
C THR A 106 -10.96 8.64 -11.74
N SER A 107 -9.70 8.77 -11.34
CA SER A 107 -9.27 9.70 -10.30
C SER A 107 -8.37 10.78 -10.88
N THR A 108 -8.54 12.03 -10.44
CA THR A 108 -7.58 13.13 -10.67
C THR A 108 -6.34 13.02 -9.77
N PHE A 109 -6.06 11.82 -9.27
CA PHE A 109 -4.94 11.51 -8.39
C PHE A 109 -3.69 11.41 -9.27
N ASP A 110 -2.86 12.44 -9.21
CA ASP A 110 -1.57 12.51 -9.89
C ASP A 110 -0.46 12.40 -8.84
N ILE A 111 0.46 11.46 -9.04
CA ILE A 111 1.67 11.35 -8.23
C ILE A 111 2.76 12.02 -9.04
N SER A 112 2.94 13.31 -8.85
CA SER A 112 3.98 14.09 -9.51
C SER A 112 5.30 14.00 -8.74
N SER A 113 6.41 14.30 -9.43
CA SER A 113 7.76 14.24 -8.87
C SER A 113 8.06 15.34 -7.83
N ASP A 114 7.15 16.28 -7.62
CA ASP A 114 7.25 17.40 -6.68
C ASP A 114 6.74 17.07 -5.26
N ILE A 115 6.38 15.80 -5.00
CA ILE A 115 6.01 15.36 -3.66
C ILE A 115 7.21 15.43 -2.71
N ASP A 116 7.10 16.30 -1.70
CA ASP A 116 8.14 16.45 -0.67
C ASP A 116 8.16 15.30 0.33
N ILE A 117 6.99 14.79 0.73
CA ILE A 117 6.85 13.83 1.83
C ILE A 117 5.80 12.76 1.51
N ILE A 118 6.20 11.50 1.59
CA ILE A 118 5.33 10.33 1.57
C ILE A 118 5.16 9.84 3.01
N LYS A 119 3.91 9.70 3.47
CA LYS A 119 3.57 9.15 4.79
C LYS A 119 2.81 7.84 4.62
N ILE A 120 3.29 6.78 5.25
CA ILE A 120 2.73 5.43 5.14
C ILE A 120 2.34 4.96 6.54
N TYR A 121 1.10 4.54 6.72
CA TYR A 121 0.61 3.99 7.98
C TYR A 121 -0.18 2.70 7.74
N GLY A 122 0.00 1.74 8.64
CA GLY A 122 -0.72 0.47 8.66
C GLY A 122 0.13 -0.73 8.26
N HIS A 123 -0.48 -1.92 8.31
CA HIS A 123 0.22 -3.20 8.11
C HIS A 123 0.49 -3.56 6.64
N GLY A 124 0.23 -2.64 5.71
CA GLY A 124 0.30 -2.83 4.25
C GLY A 124 1.69 -3.02 3.66
N LEU A 125 2.68 -3.45 4.44
CA LEU A 125 4.05 -3.76 3.97
C LEU A 125 4.18 -5.21 3.45
N GLY A 126 3.04 -5.83 3.13
CA GLY A 126 3.00 -7.17 2.55
C GLY A 126 3.37 -7.16 1.07
N LYS A 127 3.97 -8.25 0.59
CA LYS A 127 4.39 -8.40 -0.82
C LYS A 127 3.27 -8.23 -1.84
N ALA A 128 1.99 -8.33 -1.45
CA ALA A 128 0.85 -8.19 -2.36
C ALA A 128 0.58 -6.74 -2.78
N ASP A 129 1.19 -5.77 -2.10
CA ASP A 129 0.97 -4.34 -2.31
C ASP A 129 2.25 -3.64 -2.80
N TYR A 130 3.36 -4.36 -2.96
CA TYR A 130 4.66 -3.83 -3.39
C TYR A 130 4.60 -3.09 -4.74
N SER A 131 3.78 -3.55 -5.68
CA SER A 131 3.59 -2.90 -6.98
C SER A 131 3.06 -1.47 -6.85
N TYR A 132 2.21 -1.19 -5.85
CA TYR A 132 1.74 0.17 -5.57
C TYR A 132 2.87 1.05 -5.01
N TYR A 133 3.65 0.56 -4.06
CA TYR A 133 4.78 1.31 -3.50
C TYR A 133 5.86 1.58 -4.55
N GLN A 134 6.20 0.58 -5.37
CA GLN A 134 7.13 0.75 -6.48
C GLN A 134 6.67 1.88 -7.41
N SER A 135 5.40 1.86 -7.84
CA SER A 135 4.84 2.91 -8.69
C SER A 135 4.94 4.31 -8.05
N ILE A 136 4.66 4.42 -6.74
CA ILE A 136 4.79 5.68 -5.99
C ILE A 136 6.27 6.14 -5.94
N PHE A 137 7.19 5.23 -5.64
CA PHE A 137 8.62 5.54 -5.51
C PHE A 137 9.27 5.89 -6.85
N ASP A 138 8.84 5.25 -7.94
CA ASP A 138 9.28 5.59 -9.30
C ASP A 138 8.81 6.99 -9.70
N SER A 139 7.57 7.36 -9.35
CA SER A 139 6.99 8.66 -9.70
C SER A 139 7.76 9.84 -9.08
N VAL A 140 8.40 9.62 -7.93
CA VAL A 140 9.20 10.65 -7.23
C VAL A 140 10.71 10.50 -7.41
N ASP A 141 11.15 9.55 -8.24
CA ASP A 141 12.55 9.12 -8.36
C ASP A 141 13.20 8.97 -6.98
N LEU A 142 12.73 8.02 -6.16
CA LEU A 142 13.12 7.96 -4.75
C LEU A 142 14.65 7.92 -4.54
N TYR A 143 15.41 7.32 -5.46
CA TYR A 143 16.87 7.24 -5.36
C TYR A 143 17.56 8.60 -5.59
N HIS A 144 17.25 9.32 -6.67
CA HIS A 144 17.93 10.59 -7.00
C HIS A 144 17.20 11.84 -6.51
N GLY A 145 15.90 11.73 -6.24
CA GLY A 145 15.02 12.79 -5.80
C GLY A 145 15.30 13.27 -4.37
N LYS A 146 14.42 14.12 -3.84
CA LYS A 146 14.55 14.70 -2.49
C LYS A 146 13.46 14.26 -1.52
N THR A 147 12.47 13.53 -2.02
CA THR A 147 11.29 13.10 -1.26
C THR A 147 11.69 12.33 -0.01
N LYS A 148 11.03 12.64 1.10
CA LYS A 148 11.16 11.92 2.38
C LYS A 148 10.05 10.87 2.49
N VAL A 149 10.38 9.71 3.04
CA VAL A 149 9.43 8.62 3.29
C VAL A 149 9.36 8.35 4.79
N MET A 150 8.17 8.48 5.34
CA MET A 150 7.90 8.31 6.75
C MET A 150 6.95 7.13 6.95
N PHE A 151 7.42 6.09 7.63
CA PHE A 151 6.63 4.94 8.00
C PHE A 151 6.16 5.05 9.44
N PHE A 152 4.88 4.78 9.65
CA PHE A 152 4.22 4.86 10.94
C PHE A 152 3.62 3.51 11.32
N TRP A 153 3.82 3.11 12.57
CA TRP A 153 3.27 1.87 13.14
C TRP A 153 2.61 2.12 14.49
N SER A 154 1.78 1.19 14.95
CA SER A 154 1.17 1.22 16.27
C SER A 154 1.20 -0.18 16.89
N ASP A 155 1.10 -0.25 18.21
CA ASP A 155 0.83 -1.50 18.91
C ASP A 155 -0.58 -2.02 18.57
N TYR A 156 -0.77 -3.32 18.79
CA TYR A 156 -2.06 -3.99 18.63
C TYR A 156 -2.13 -5.21 19.55
N GLU A 157 -3.34 -5.60 19.93
CA GLU A 157 -3.56 -6.71 20.85
C GLU A 157 -3.05 -8.05 20.29
N GLY A 158 -2.59 -8.92 21.19
CA GLY A 158 -2.15 -10.27 20.83
C GLY A 158 -0.70 -10.36 20.34
N LYS A 159 0.08 -9.27 20.41
CA LYS A 159 1.51 -9.30 20.12
C LYS A 159 2.31 -8.27 20.91
N GLU A 160 3.48 -8.69 21.39
CA GLU A 160 4.40 -7.80 22.11
C GLU A 160 4.84 -6.63 21.23
N LYS A 161 4.78 -5.42 21.80
CA LYS A 161 5.13 -4.15 21.11
C LYS A 161 6.51 -4.20 20.46
N GLU A 162 7.49 -4.77 21.15
CA GLU A 162 8.85 -4.92 20.64
C GLU A 162 8.91 -5.82 19.39
N GLN A 163 8.10 -6.88 19.35
CA GLN A 163 8.02 -7.78 18.20
C GLN A 163 7.27 -7.11 17.04
N ILE A 164 6.23 -6.32 17.32
CA ILE A 164 5.54 -5.52 16.29
C ILE A 164 6.52 -4.57 15.63
N HIS A 165 7.31 -3.84 16.44
CA HIS A 165 8.32 -2.91 15.93
C HIS A 165 9.34 -3.62 15.04
N LYS A 166 9.91 -4.75 15.50
CA LYS A 166 10.89 -5.53 14.72
C LYS A 166 10.33 -6.01 13.39
N ASP A 167 9.11 -6.54 13.39
CA ASP A 167 8.48 -7.04 12.16
C ASP A 167 8.13 -5.91 11.21
N PHE A 168 7.73 -4.75 11.73
CA PHE A 168 7.46 -3.57 10.93
C PHE A 168 8.74 -3.02 10.29
N VAL A 169 9.82 -2.86 11.07
CA VAL A 169 11.14 -2.44 10.55
C VAL A 169 11.61 -3.40 9.47
N LYS A 170 11.50 -4.73 9.70
CA LYS A 170 11.83 -5.74 8.69
C LYS A 170 10.97 -5.60 7.42
N GLY A 171 9.68 -5.33 7.57
CA GLY A 171 8.79 -5.07 6.45
C GLY A 171 9.20 -3.85 5.62
N VAL A 172 9.60 -2.76 6.28
CA VAL A 172 10.09 -1.54 5.63
C VAL A 172 11.40 -1.81 4.89
N THR A 173 12.35 -2.49 5.54
CA THR A 173 13.64 -2.88 4.91
C THR A 173 13.40 -3.72 3.66
N ASN A 174 12.59 -4.78 3.76
CA ASN A 174 12.28 -5.63 2.61
C ASN A 174 11.60 -4.86 1.47
N LEU A 175 10.70 -3.92 1.78
CA LEU A 175 10.03 -3.12 0.77
C LEU A 175 11.03 -2.25 -0.01
N ILE A 176 11.93 -1.57 0.69
CA ILE A 176 12.94 -0.69 0.07
C ILE A 176 13.98 -1.52 -0.70
N GLU A 177 14.40 -2.66 -0.16
CA GLU A 177 15.33 -3.58 -0.84
C GLU A 177 14.70 -4.18 -2.10
N GLU A 178 13.45 -4.66 -2.03
CA GLU A 178 12.73 -5.16 -3.20
C GLU A 178 12.63 -4.08 -4.28
N TYR A 179 12.28 -2.85 -3.89
CA TYR A 179 12.27 -1.72 -4.81
C TYR A 179 13.65 -1.50 -5.45
N GLY A 180 14.73 -1.54 -4.67
CA GLY A 180 16.10 -1.45 -5.19
C GLY A 180 16.46 -2.55 -6.20
N THR A 181 15.82 -3.72 -6.16
CA THR A 181 16.08 -4.78 -7.15
C THR A 181 15.67 -4.41 -8.58
N THR A 182 14.73 -3.48 -8.71
CA THR A 182 14.21 -2.98 -10.00
C THR A 182 15.23 -2.12 -10.74
N PHE A 183 16.26 -1.62 -10.05
CA PHE A 183 17.27 -0.76 -10.66
C PHE A 183 18.19 -1.55 -11.60
N THR A 184 18.58 -0.90 -12.69
CA THR A 184 19.59 -1.40 -13.63
C THR A 184 20.96 -1.46 -12.95
N ASN A 185 21.32 -0.41 -12.21
CA ASN A 185 22.51 -0.40 -11.36
C ASN A 185 22.23 -1.14 -10.04
N LYS A 186 22.81 -2.35 -9.91
CA LYS A 186 22.61 -3.20 -8.73
C LYS A 186 23.24 -2.63 -7.45
N ASP A 187 24.27 -1.81 -7.57
CA ASP A 187 24.87 -1.17 -6.40
C ASP A 187 23.95 -0.08 -5.87
N HIS A 188 23.32 0.72 -6.76
CA HIS A 188 22.27 1.67 -6.39
C HIS A 188 21.11 0.98 -5.64
N GLY A 189 20.71 -0.20 -6.11
CA GLY A 189 19.65 -0.98 -5.45
C GLY A 189 20.02 -1.37 -4.02
N ARG A 190 21.22 -1.95 -3.85
CA ARG A 190 21.70 -2.45 -2.55
C ARG A 190 21.91 -1.35 -1.51
N ASN A 191 22.29 -0.15 -1.95
CA ASN A 191 22.64 0.94 -1.04
C ASN A 191 21.51 1.96 -0.84
N LEU A 192 20.34 1.82 -1.49
CA LEU A 192 19.20 2.74 -1.36
C LEU A 192 18.77 2.95 0.10
N PHE A 193 18.56 1.87 0.85
CA PHE A 193 18.12 1.97 2.25
C PHE A 193 19.11 2.78 3.10
N THR A 194 20.40 2.47 2.97
CA THR A 194 21.48 3.18 3.67
C THR A 194 21.57 4.65 3.25
N LYS A 195 21.44 4.94 1.95
CA LYS A 195 21.43 6.31 1.42
C LYS A 195 20.30 7.14 2.01
N LEU A 196 19.07 6.62 2.02
CA LEU A 196 17.91 7.33 2.58
C LEU A 196 18.08 7.62 4.07
N LEU A 197 18.70 6.73 4.84
CA LEU A 197 19.02 6.96 6.25
C LEU A 197 20.08 8.05 6.42
N LEU A 198 21.19 8.01 5.68
CA LEU A 198 22.26 9.01 5.75
C LEU A 198 21.76 10.41 5.37
N GLU A 199 20.81 10.50 4.46
CA GLU A 199 20.19 11.75 4.01
C GLU A 199 19.04 12.22 4.92
N ASN A 200 18.73 11.49 6.00
CA ASN A 200 17.57 11.76 6.86
C ASN A 200 16.24 11.82 6.08
N ARG A 201 16.11 10.98 5.05
CA ARG A 201 14.94 10.88 4.17
C ARG A 201 14.05 9.69 4.48
N LEU A 202 14.50 8.75 5.31
CA LEU A 202 13.71 7.62 5.78
C LEU A 202 13.54 7.68 7.30
N THR A 203 12.29 7.64 7.78
CA THR A 203 12.00 7.56 9.23
C THR A 203 10.96 6.48 9.51
N ILE A 204 11.11 5.79 10.64
CA ILE A 204 10.13 4.85 11.18
C ILE A 204 9.71 5.37 12.56
N GLN A 205 8.42 5.60 12.77
CA GLN A 205 7.89 6.23 13.98
C GLN A 205 6.67 5.48 14.53
N GLU A 206 6.59 5.38 15.86
CA GLU A 206 5.40 4.87 16.52
C GLU A 206 4.32 5.95 16.63
N ILE A 207 3.07 5.58 16.37
CA ILE A 207 1.88 6.36 16.71
C ILE A 207 1.25 5.70 17.93
N PRO A 208 1.14 6.41 19.08
CA PRO A 208 0.51 5.90 20.28
C PRO A 208 -1.02 5.98 20.14
N VAL A 209 -1.58 5.06 19.36
CA VAL A 209 -3.01 5.04 18.99
C VAL A 209 -3.91 5.04 20.22
N ASN A 210 -3.55 4.27 21.25
CA ASN A 210 -4.29 4.24 22.52
C ASN A 210 -4.38 5.63 23.16
N ALA A 211 -3.32 6.44 23.11
CA ALA A 211 -3.35 7.81 23.63
C ALA A 211 -4.20 8.77 22.79
N LEU A 212 -4.36 8.50 21.49
CA LEU A 212 -5.26 9.27 20.62
C LEU A 212 -6.73 9.05 21.01
N PHE A 213 -7.08 7.83 21.45
CA PHE A 213 -8.45 7.47 21.82
C PHE A 213 -8.79 7.66 23.30
N LEU A 214 -7.82 7.80 24.20
CA LEU A 214 -8.09 8.18 25.60
C LEU A 214 -8.75 9.56 25.74
N ASN A 215 -8.57 10.41 24.72
CA ASN A 215 -9.21 11.72 24.62
C ASN A 215 -10.54 11.70 23.83
N VAL A 216 -11.06 10.51 23.48
CA VAL A 216 -12.36 10.25 22.80
C VAL A 216 -13.31 9.54 23.75
#